data_AF-A0A7X8RC99-F1
#
_entry.id   AF-A0A7X8RC99-F1
#
_cell.length_a   1.000
_cell.length_b   1.000
_cell.length_c   1.000
_cell.angle_alpha   90.00
_cell.angle_beta   90.00
_cell.angle_gamma   90.00
#
_symmetry.space_group_name_H-M   'P 1'
#
loop_
_entity.id
_entity.type
_entity.pdbx_description
1 polymer ?
#
loop_
_entity_poly.entity_id
_entity_poly.type
_entity_poly.pdbx_seq_one_letter_code
_entity_poly.pdbx_strand_id
1 'polypeptide(L)'
;MKAIRKQRNCYALLLAVSICLTVWFGVTFVVEAAFALGAISITSFILLVRQSRLLSAASLIWDNRILAVPSANVFTADGQGKNGMEESVVSTFGMLIGSKIYKWGCDGIHGVRLKLVEIDRERMYLTFGDGIQTMRVMLLHGIVEQQKVSDVSQKLWHETGVTVTIIGW
;
A
#
# COMPACT_ATOMS: atom_id res chain seq x y z
N MET A 1 2.80 -7.43 -1.85
CA MET A 1 3.89 -6.94 -2.74
C MET A 1 4.13 -7.74 -4.03
N LYS A 2 4.23 -9.08 -3.98
CA LYS A 2 4.52 -9.92 -5.18
C LYS A 2 3.53 -9.68 -6.34
N ALA A 3 2.24 -9.58 -6.02
CA ALA A 3 1.19 -9.31 -7.02
C ALA A 3 1.38 -7.96 -7.74
N ILE A 4 1.69 -6.89 -7.01
CA ILE A 4 1.95 -5.54 -7.56
C ILE A 4 3.13 -5.58 -8.54
N ARG A 5 4.23 -6.27 -8.15
CA ARG A 5 5.40 -6.43 -9.02
C ARG A 5 5.09 -7.22 -10.29
N LYS A 6 4.32 -8.31 -10.17
CA LYS A 6 3.88 -9.13 -11.32
C LYS A 6 3.06 -8.29 -12.30
N GLN A 7 2.11 -7.50 -11.80
CA GLN A 7 1.26 -6.65 -12.64
C GLN A 7 2.06 -5.54 -13.35
N ARG A 8 2.99 -4.88 -12.65
CA ARG A 8 3.92 -3.91 -13.27
C ARG A 8 4.70 -4.53 -14.42
N ASN A 9 5.28 -5.71 -14.21
CA ASN A 9 6.07 -6.40 -15.23
C ASN A 9 5.21 -6.80 -16.45
N CYS A 10 3.95 -7.18 -16.24
CA CYS A 10 3.01 -7.46 -17.32
C CYS A 10 2.77 -6.21 -18.20
N TYR A 11 2.50 -5.05 -17.59
CA TYR A 11 2.34 -3.80 -18.35
C TYR A 11 3.60 -3.34 -19.06
N ALA A 12 4.78 -3.56 -18.45
CA ALA A 12 6.06 -3.27 -19.09
C ALA A 12 6.29 -4.15 -20.34
N LEU A 13 5.95 -5.44 -20.25
CA LEU A 13 6.02 -6.36 -21.39
C LEU A 13 5.03 -5.97 -22.50
N LEU A 14 3.77 -5.68 -22.14
CA LEU A 14 2.76 -5.23 -23.10
C LEU A 14 3.21 -3.96 -23.84
N LEU A 15 3.76 -2.99 -23.13
CA LEU A 15 4.30 -1.76 -23.71
C LEU A 15 5.46 -2.03 -24.65
N ALA A 16 6.42 -2.88 -24.25
CA ALA A 16 7.56 -3.21 -25.08
C ALA A 16 7.12 -3.90 -26.38
N VAL A 17 6.23 -4.89 -26.28
CA VAL A 17 5.68 -5.60 -27.45
C VAL A 17 4.89 -4.65 -28.35
N SER A 18 4.04 -3.78 -27.79
CA SER A 18 3.22 -2.86 -28.59
C SER A 18 4.08 -1.83 -29.32
N ILE A 19 5.12 -1.30 -28.70
CA ILE A 19 6.08 -0.40 -29.37
C ILE A 19 6.80 -1.13 -30.52
N CYS A 20 7.33 -2.33 -30.27
CA CYS A 20 8.00 -3.12 -31.31
C CYS A 20 7.10 -3.39 -32.52
N LEU A 21 5.85 -3.80 -32.27
CA LEU A 21 4.86 -4.03 -33.33
C LEU A 21 4.48 -2.74 -34.05
N THR A 22 4.35 -1.61 -33.35
CA THR A 22 4.02 -0.32 -33.96
C THR A 22 5.10 0.10 -34.96
N VAL A 23 6.38 -0.06 -34.60
CA VAL A 23 7.51 0.21 -35.50
C VAL A 23 7.47 -0.69 -36.71
N TRP A 24 7.23 -2.00 -36.52
CA TRP A 24 7.13 -2.97 -37.61
C TRP A 24 6.01 -2.63 -38.60
N PHE A 25 4.79 -2.38 -38.11
CA PHE A 25 3.64 -2.06 -38.96
C PHE A 25 3.72 -0.68 -39.61
N GLY A 26 4.43 0.26 -38.99
CA GLY A 26 4.76 1.55 -39.60
C GLY A 26 5.63 1.40 -40.86
N VAL A 27 6.58 0.45 -40.85
CA VAL A 27 7.41 0.13 -42.02
C VAL A 27 6.59 -0.55 -43.12
N THR A 28 5.59 -1.36 -42.78
CA THR A 28 4.71 -2.03 -43.76
C THR A 28 3.54 -1.16 -44.24
N PHE A 29 3.49 0.14 -43.89
CA PHE A 29 2.43 1.09 -44.23
C PHE A 29 1.00 0.66 -43.88
N VAL A 30 0.82 -0.20 -42.88
CA VAL A 30 -0.53 -0.60 -42.39
C VAL A 30 -0.98 0.38 -41.32
N VAL A 31 -1.48 1.53 -41.77
CA VAL A 31 -1.78 2.69 -40.92
C VAL A 31 -2.80 2.37 -39.82
N GLU A 32 -3.86 1.62 -40.13
CA GLU A 32 -4.91 1.26 -39.15
C GLU A 32 -4.36 0.43 -37.98
N ALA A 33 -3.51 -0.57 -38.27
CA ALA A 33 -2.87 -1.39 -37.26
C ALA A 33 -1.89 -0.59 -36.39
N ALA A 34 -1.14 0.34 -37.00
CA ALA A 34 -0.23 1.22 -36.29
C ALA A 34 -0.97 2.15 -35.32
N PHE A 35 -2.14 2.70 -35.69
CA PHE A 35 -2.97 3.51 -34.79
C PHE A 35 -3.49 2.70 -33.60
N ALA A 36 -4.02 1.50 -33.83
CA ALA A 36 -4.50 0.63 -32.76
C ALA A 36 -3.38 0.27 -31.76
N LEU A 37 -2.19 -0.08 -32.26
CA LEU A 37 -1.02 -0.39 -31.43
C LEU A 37 -0.47 0.83 -30.68
N GLY A 38 -0.55 2.02 -31.30
CA GLY A 38 -0.26 3.29 -30.63
C GLY A 38 -1.17 3.52 -29.42
N ALA A 39 -2.48 3.32 -29.56
CA ALA A 39 -3.43 3.46 -28.46
C ALA A 39 -3.18 2.43 -27.34
N ILE A 40 -2.84 1.19 -27.69
CA ILE A 40 -2.45 0.14 -26.72
C ILE A 40 -1.18 0.55 -25.97
N SER A 41 -0.20 1.12 -26.68
CA SER A 41 1.06 1.59 -26.08
C SER A 41 0.80 2.70 -25.06
N ILE A 42 0.01 3.72 -25.42
CA ILE A 42 -0.34 4.82 -24.51
C ILE A 42 -1.06 4.29 -23.28
N THR A 43 -2.05 3.40 -23.47
CA THR A 43 -2.81 2.80 -22.37
C THR A 43 -1.90 1.97 -21.44
N SER A 44 -1.03 1.14 -22.02
CA SER A 44 -0.07 0.32 -21.26
C SER A 44 0.91 1.19 -20.49
N PHE A 45 1.37 2.30 -21.08
CA PHE A 45 2.24 3.26 -20.42
C PHE A 45 1.56 3.93 -19.21
N ILE A 46 0.31 4.39 -19.34
CA ILE A 46 -0.45 4.98 -18.23
C ILE A 46 -0.61 3.96 -17.09
N LEU A 47 -0.95 2.71 -17.42
CA LEU A 47 -1.09 1.62 -16.42
C LEU A 47 0.25 1.29 -15.76
N LEU A 48 1.35 1.28 -16.52
CA LEU A 48 2.70 1.05 -16.00
C LEU A 48 3.12 2.15 -15.02
N VAL A 49 2.87 3.42 -15.33
CA VAL A 49 3.15 4.55 -14.43
C VAL A 49 2.34 4.41 -13.15
N ARG A 50 1.03 4.13 -13.25
CA ARG A 50 0.16 3.92 -12.08
C ARG A 50 0.68 2.79 -11.19
N GLN A 51 1.02 1.63 -11.76
CA GLN A 51 1.54 0.50 -10.99
C GLN A 51 2.93 0.75 -10.40
N SER A 52 3.77 1.51 -11.10
CA SER A 52 5.09 1.89 -10.58
C SER A 52 4.98 2.79 -9.35
N ARG A 53 4.03 3.75 -9.36
CA ARG A 53 3.73 4.59 -8.19
C ARG A 53 3.17 3.76 -7.03
N LEU A 54 2.28 2.80 -7.29
CA LEU A 54 1.78 1.87 -6.27
C LEU A 54 2.91 1.03 -5.67
N LEU A 55 3.81 0.50 -6.49
CA LEU A 55 4.96 -0.27 -6.01
C LEU A 55 5.92 0.60 -5.19
N SER A 56 6.14 1.85 -5.60
CA SER A 56 6.96 2.79 -4.85
C SER A 56 6.37 3.08 -3.47
N ALA A 57 5.04 3.31 -3.38
CA ALA A 57 4.36 3.51 -2.11
C ALA A 57 4.43 2.26 -1.22
N ALA A 58 4.23 1.07 -1.80
CA ALA A 58 4.38 -0.19 -1.06
C ALA A 58 5.80 -0.41 -0.54
N SER A 59 6.81 -0.06 -1.35
CA SER A 59 8.22 -0.18 -0.96
C SER A 59 8.55 0.80 0.16
N LEU A 60 8.07 2.05 0.09
CA LEU A 60 8.27 3.05 1.15
C LEU A 60 7.73 2.56 2.50
N ILE A 61 6.53 1.96 2.52
CA ILE A 61 5.94 1.37 3.73
C ILE A 61 6.74 0.14 4.19
N TRP A 62 7.18 -0.69 3.25
CA TRP A 62 7.94 -1.90 3.55
C TRP A 62 9.37 -1.63 4.03
N ASP A 63 10.00 -0.54 3.62
CA ASP A 63 11.37 -0.24 4.02
C ASP A 63 11.40 0.48 5.38
N ASN A 64 10.28 1.10 5.79
CA ASN A 64 10.14 1.86 7.04
C ASN A 64 9.18 1.17 8.03
N ARG A 65 9.37 -0.13 8.29
CA ARG A 65 8.44 -0.93 9.12
C ARG A 65 8.58 -0.61 10.59
N ILE A 66 7.46 -0.30 11.21
CA ILE A 66 7.35 -0.18 12.66
C ILE A 66 6.91 -1.51 13.25
N LEU A 67 5.87 -2.12 12.66
CA LEU A 67 5.35 -3.42 13.05
C LEU A 67 5.05 -4.26 11.82
N ALA A 68 5.51 -5.51 11.82
CA ALA A 68 5.15 -6.51 10.83
C ALA A 68 4.43 -7.66 11.52
N VAL A 69 3.25 -8.01 10.99
CA VAL A 69 2.38 -9.05 11.53
C VAL A 69 2.17 -10.14 10.47
N PRO A 70 2.56 -11.39 10.74
CA PRO A 70 2.53 -12.48 9.76
C PRO A 70 1.14 -12.81 9.20
N SER A 71 0.06 -12.61 9.96
CA SER A 71 -1.31 -12.98 9.55
C SER A 71 -2.32 -12.11 10.28
N ALA A 72 -2.62 -10.92 9.75
CA ALA A 72 -3.61 -10.07 10.38
C ALA A 72 -4.99 -10.24 9.74
N ASN A 73 -5.97 -10.65 10.54
CA ASN A 73 -7.37 -10.49 10.17
C ASN A 73 -7.72 -9.01 10.34
N VAL A 74 -7.81 -8.30 9.23
CA VAL A 74 -8.13 -6.88 9.23
C VAL A 74 -9.62 -6.68 9.06
N PHE A 75 -10.22 -5.94 9.98
CA PHE A 75 -11.61 -5.52 9.88
C PHE A 75 -11.62 -4.01 9.64
N THR A 76 -12.13 -3.60 8.48
CA THR A 76 -12.51 -2.22 8.19
C THR A 76 -13.92 -1.96 8.72
N ALA A 77 -14.30 -0.69 8.90
CA ALA A 77 -15.64 -0.29 9.36
C ALA A 77 -16.81 -0.95 8.58
N ASP A 78 -16.59 -1.37 7.33
CA ASP A 78 -17.55 -2.11 6.49
C ASP A 78 -17.68 -3.63 6.79
N GLY A 79 -17.09 -4.14 7.88
CA GLY A 79 -17.33 -5.51 8.38
C GLY A 79 -16.78 -6.67 7.51
N GLN A 80 -16.25 -6.40 6.31
CA GLN A 80 -15.61 -7.44 5.49
C GLN A 80 -14.20 -7.77 5.99
N GLY A 81 -14.11 -8.70 6.95
CA GLY A 81 -12.87 -9.40 7.25
C GLY A 81 -12.43 -10.21 6.02
N LYS A 82 -11.33 -9.80 5.38
CA LYS A 82 -10.69 -10.62 4.35
C LYS A 82 -9.53 -11.38 4.98
N ASN A 83 -9.68 -12.70 5.06
CA ASN A 83 -8.61 -13.63 5.46
C ASN A 83 -7.52 -13.60 4.40
N GLY A 84 -6.51 -12.77 4.61
CA GLY A 84 -5.29 -12.79 3.84
C GLY A 84 -4.22 -13.52 4.64
N MET A 85 -3.71 -14.64 4.12
CA MET A 85 -2.45 -15.26 4.54
C MET A 85 -1.24 -14.34 4.22
N GLU A 86 -1.47 -13.05 4.03
CA GLU A 86 -0.50 -12.06 3.58
C GLU A 86 -0.12 -11.16 4.75
N GLU A 87 1.19 -11.03 4.95
CA GLU A 87 1.80 -10.20 5.99
C GLU A 87 1.26 -8.76 5.95
N SER A 88 0.90 -8.25 7.13
CA SER A 88 0.46 -6.89 7.33
C SER A 88 1.56 -6.08 7.97
N VAL A 89 1.83 -4.90 7.42
CA VAL A 89 2.95 -4.04 7.83
C VAL A 89 2.41 -2.66 8.14
N VAL A 90 2.76 -2.15 9.31
CA VAL A 90 2.49 -0.77 9.75
C VAL A 90 3.81 0.00 9.72
N SER A 91 3.76 1.21 9.15
CA SER A 91 4.90 2.09 8.90
C SER A 91 4.53 3.55 9.22
N THR A 92 5.55 4.39 9.31
CA THR A 92 5.44 5.84 9.32
C THR A 92 4.59 6.38 8.16
N PHE A 93 4.71 5.77 6.99
CA PHE A 93 4.13 6.25 5.73
C PHE A 93 2.83 5.56 5.32
N GLY A 94 2.33 4.65 6.15
CA GLY A 94 1.15 3.88 5.79
C GLY A 94 1.12 2.49 6.40
N MET A 95 0.15 1.73 5.91
CA MET A 95 0.04 0.31 6.18
C MET A 95 -0.18 -0.46 4.88
N LEU A 96 0.47 -1.59 4.80
CA LEU A 96 0.36 -2.55 3.71
C LEU A 96 -0.33 -3.80 4.25
N ILE A 97 -1.44 -4.18 3.64
CA ILE A 97 -2.11 -5.45 3.92
C ILE A 97 -2.19 -6.19 2.58
N GLY A 98 -1.25 -7.10 2.37
CA GLY A 98 -1.17 -7.86 1.13
C GLY A 98 -0.83 -7.02 -0.10
N SER A 99 -1.86 -6.68 -0.89
CA SER A 99 -1.78 -5.75 -2.03
C SER A 99 -2.49 -4.41 -1.79
N LYS A 100 -3.23 -4.28 -0.68
CA LYS A 100 -3.90 -3.03 -0.31
C LYS A 100 -2.92 -2.11 0.42
N ILE A 101 -2.92 -0.85 0.01
CA ILE A 101 -2.09 0.20 0.59
C ILE A 101 -3.01 1.23 1.22
N TYR A 102 -2.77 1.51 2.49
CA TYR A 102 -3.38 2.60 3.23
C TYR A 102 -2.28 3.63 3.47
N LYS A 103 -2.31 4.76 2.76
CA LYS A 103 -1.26 5.78 2.86
C LYS A 103 -1.60 6.80 3.94
N TRP A 104 -0.59 7.22 4.68
CA TRP A 104 -0.60 8.46 5.47
C TRP A 104 0.81 9.04 5.52
N GLY A 105 0.96 10.30 5.92
CA GLY A 105 2.28 10.92 6.12
C GLY A 105 3.13 11.08 4.85
N CYS A 106 2.59 10.82 3.67
CA CYS A 106 3.31 10.94 2.39
C CYS A 106 3.13 12.30 1.72
N ASP A 107 2.00 12.96 1.94
CA ASP A 107 1.54 14.10 1.12
C ASP A 107 1.58 15.44 1.91
N GLY A 108 2.51 15.53 2.88
CA GLY A 108 2.73 16.73 3.69
C GLY A 108 1.57 17.10 4.62
N ILE A 109 1.43 18.39 4.91
CA ILE A 109 0.46 18.93 5.90
C ILE A 109 -1.00 18.75 5.43
N HIS A 110 -1.24 18.77 4.12
CA HIS A 110 -2.57 18.63 3.53
C HIS A 110 -2.95 17.17 3.21
N GLY A 111 -2.03 16.23 3.48
CA GLY A 111 -2.24 14.82 3.23
C GLY A 111 -3.04 14.11 4.33
N VAL A 112 -3.35 12.85 4.06
CA VAL A 112 -3.87 11.93 5.07
C VAL A 112 -2.84 11.73 6.17
N ARG A 113 -3.24 11.84 7.44
CA ARG A 113 -2.36 11.68 8.61
C ARG A 113 -2.89 10.61 9.54
N LEU A 114 -1.98 9.89 10.17
CA LEU A 114 -2.30 9.06 11.33
C LEU A 114 -2.70 10.00 12.48
N LYS A 115 -3.86 9.75 13.09
CA LYS A 115 -4.45 10.61 14.13
C LYS A 115 -4.44 9.95 15.50
N LEU A 116 -4.76 8.66 15.55
CA LEU A 116 -4.87 7.91 16.80
C LEU A 116 -4.39 6.48 16.59
N VAL A 117 -3.65 5.98 17.57
CA VAL A 117 -3.24 4.57 17.66
C VAL A 117 -3.65 4.04 19.03
N GLU A 118 -4.37 2.94 19.06
CA GLU A 118 -4.74 2.22 20.27
C GLU A 118 -4.26 0.77 20.17
N ILE A 119 -3.67 0.24 21.24
CA ILE A 119 -3.23 -1.15 21.32
C ILE A 119 -3.86 -1.78 22.56
N ASP A 120 -4.69 -2.80 22.36
CA ASP A 120 -5.16 -3.69 23.41
C ASP A 120 -4.36 -5.00 23.42
N ARG A 121 -4.76 -6.02 24.19
CA ARG A 121 -4.01 -7.29 24.29
C ARG A 121 -3.94 -8.08 22.98
N GLU A 122 -4.90 -7.90 22.08
CA GLU A 122 -5.02 -8.69 20.85
C GLU A 122 -4.95 -7.84 19.58
N ARG A 123 -5.41 -6.59 19.65
CA ARG A 123 -5.76 -5.73 18.53
C ARG A 123 -5.07 -4.38 18.62
N MET A 124 -4.66 -3.90 17.46
CA MET A 124 -4.20 -2.55 17.22
C MET A 124 -5.22 -1.84 16.34
N TYR A 125 -5.61 -0.64 16.74
CA TYR A 125 -6.50 0.23 15.98
C TYR A 125 -5.73 1.44 15.47
N LEU A 126 -5.84 1.69 14.17
CA LEU A 126 -5.21 2.82 13.50
C LEU A 126 -6.31 3.69 12.92
N THR A 127 -6.43 4.91 13.43
CA THR A 127 -7.34 5.92 12.88
C THR A 127 -6.54 6.97 12.13
N PHE A 128 -6.86 7.16 10.86
CA PHE A 128 -6.17 8.10 9.98
C PHE A 128 -7.16 8.80 9.06
N GLY A 129 -6.77 9.93 8.52
CA GLY A 129 -7.65 10.71 7.68
C GLY A 129 -7.07 12.05 7.29
N ASP A 130 -7.74 12.74 6.38
CA ASP A 130 -7.55 14.16 6.18
C ASP A 130 -8.52 14.94 7.10
N GLY A 131 -8.54 16.26 7.03
CA GLY A 131 -9.43 17.07 7.86
C GLY A 131 -10.93 16.84 7.59
N ILE A 132 -11.27 16.09 6.53
CA ILE A 132 -12.64 15.92 6.03
C ILE A 132 -13.14 14.51 6.34
N GLN A 133 -12.33 13.48 6.07
CA GLN A 133 -12.69 12.09 6.24
C GLN A 133 -11.70 11.36 7.14
N THR A 134 -12.23 10.55 8.05
CA THR A 134 -11.44 9.62 8.87
C THR A 134 -11.83 8.19 8.60
N MET A 135 -10.84 7.30 8.60
CA MET A 135 -11.00 5.86 8.53
C MET A 135 -10.29 5.21 9.70
N ARG A 136 -10.89 4.12 10.22
CA ARG A 136 -10.31 3.29 11.26
C ARG A 136 -10.08 1.89 10.71
N VAL A 137 -8.91 1.34 10.97
CA VAL A 137 -8.56 -0.03 10.61
C VAL A 137 -8.14 -0.78 11.86
N MET A 138 -8.64 -2.00 12.02
CA MET A 138 -8.26 -2.91 13.10
C MET A 138 -7.35 -4.00 12.57
N LEU A 139 -6.28 -4.29 13.31
CA LEU A 139 -5.25 -5.29 13.03
C LEU A 139 -5.09 -6.18 14.25
N LEU A 140 -5.16 -7.50 14.11
CA LEU A 140 -4.67 -8.41 15.15
C LEU A 140 -3.15 -8.34 15.16
N HIS A 141 -2.50 -7.93 16.26
CA HIS A 141 -1.05 -7.70 16.27
C HIS A 141 -0.24 -8.91 16.76
N GLY A 142 -0.85 -9.86 17.50
CA GLY A 142 -0.21 -11.10 17.95
C GLY A 142 1.02 -10.89 18.86
N ILE A 143 1.07 -9.75 19.57
CA ILE A 143 2.15 -9.44 20.52
C ILE A 143 1.73 -10.07 21.83
N VAL A 144 2.64 -10.83 22.44
CA VAL A 144 2.39 -11.52 23.74
C VAL A 144 3.13 -10.81 24.87
N GLU A 145 4.27 -10.19 24.57
CA GLU A 145 5.13 -9.53 25.55
C GLU A 145 4.81 -8.05 25.66
N GLN A 146 4.51 -7.57 26.87
CA GLN A 146 4.23 -6.16 27.15
C GLN A 146 5.40 -5.24 26.75
N GLN A 147 6.64 -5.72 26.91
CA GLN A 147 7.83 -4.96 26.50
C GLN A 147 7.79 -4.62 25.00
N LYS A 148 7.42 -5.59 24.16
CA LYS A 148 7.33 -5.39 22.71
C LYS A 148 6.23 -4.39 22.33
N VAL A 149 5.15 -4.30 23.11
CA VAL A 149 4.14 -3.26 22.93
C VAL A 149 4.71 -1.88 23.24
N SER A 150 5.52 -1.77 24.30
CA SER A 150 6.20 -0.53 24.66
C SER A 150 7.19 -0.10 23.57
N ASP A 151 7.99 -1.03 23.04
CA ASP A 151 8.95 -0.76 21.96
C ASP A 151 8.25 -0.27 20.68
N VAL A 152 7.15 -0.93 20.29
CA VAL A 152 6.32 -0.51 19.14
C VAL A 152 5.69 0.85 19.39
N SER A 153 5.22 1.11 20.61
CA SER A 153 4.60 2.39 20.98
C SER A 153 5.60 3.54 20.94
N GLN A 154 6.79 3.32 21.47
CA GLN A 154 7.88 4.30 21.43
C GLN A 154 8.33 4.58 20.00
N LYS A 155 8.45 3.55 19.17
CA LYS A 155 8.80 3.70 17.76
C LYS A 155 7.73 4.45 16.97
N LEU A 156 6.45 4.14 17.19
CA LEU A 156 5.32 4.88 16.59
C LEU A 156 5.38 6.36 16.96
N TRP A 157 5.56 6.67 18.24
CA TRP A 157 5.65 8.06 18.69
C TRP A 157 6.84 8.79 18.08
N HIS A 158 8.02 8.16 18.06
CA HIS A 158 9.24 8.78 17.53
C HIS A 158 9.14 9.06 16.02
N GLU A 159 8.57 8.14 15.24
CA GLU A 159 8.51 8.27 13.79
C GLU A 159 7.30 9.07 13.29
N THR A 160 6.14 8.97 13.97
CA THR A 160 4.89 9.60 13.51
C THR A 160 4.47 10.82 14.32
N GLY A 161 5.04 10.99 15.52
CA GLY A 161 4.58 11.96 16.51
C GLY A 161 3.25 11.61 17.18
N VAL A 162 2.63 10.48 16.84
CA VAL A 162 1.33 10.05 17.40
C VAL A 162 1.56 9.20 18.63
N THR A 163 1.01 9.64 19.77
CA THR A 163 1.04 8.86 21.01
C THR A 163 0.12 7.65 20.90
N VAL A 164 0.59 6.51 21.44
CA VAL A 164 -0.18 5.27 21.48
C VAL A 164 -0.90 5.14 22.82
N THR A 165 -2.20 4.88 22.77
CA THR A 165 -2.97 4.51 23.96
C THR A 165 -2.93 3.00 24.16
N ILE A 166 -2.34 2.55 25.27
CA ILE A 166 -2.27 1.13 25.64
C ILE A 166 -3.45 0.81 26.57
N ILE A 167 -4.24 -0.20 26.21
CA ILE A 167 -5.46 -0.60 26.94
C ILE A 167 -5.31 -2.02 27.46
N GLY A 168 -5.41 -2.20 28.78
CA GLY A 168 -5.56 -3.52 29.40
C GLY A 168 -4.32 -4.41 29.34
N TRP A 169 -3.11 -3.85 29.30
CA TRP A 169 -1.85 -4.60 29.34
C TRP A 169 -1.38 -4.86 30.78
#